data_AF-A0A3N5SWM3-F1
#
_entry.id   AF-A0A3N5SWM3-F1
#
_cell.length_a   1.000
_cell.length_b   1.000
_cell.length_c   1.000
_cell.angle_alpha   90.00
_cell.angle_beta   90.00
_cell.angle_gamma   90.00
#
_symmetry.space_group_name_H-M   'P 1'
#
loop_
_entity.id
_entity.type
_entity.pdbx_description
1 polymer ?
#
loop_
_entity_poly.entity_id
_entity_poly.type
_entity_poly.pdbx_seq_one_letter_code
_entity_poly.pdbx_strand_id
1 'polypeptide(L)'
;PASRDKLRDLLRDVMIRNTRSAIDLKLPKRFATTLREEPTEGEREIYLGLKDYLRGKSLNRLTVYHLLKEAGSSPFALKQSLLRLPGEGSDREGIIRSIDRLQEVSKGRTLLDLVRKNPQEKKVIFVQYLKTMDYVTGLLRQHGAGHVTFKGAMTLEEKDAAIRRFRDEVPVLVSTESGGEGRNLQFCNTIINFDLPWNPMRIEQRIGRLHRIGQTRDVFIFNLAVRETLEDYIIEILDSKINMFEMVIGEIEPILGHLEKEEEFEEIVMEIWMNSSSDVDLRKGFESLGEALLKAKKEYLKTKVLDEDLLGRDYEI
;
A
#
# COMPACT_ATOMS: atom_id res chain seq x y z
N PRO A 1 -37.85 -10.60 -4.17
CA PRO A 1 -38.96 -10.63 -3.18
C PRO A 1 -40.25 -10.07 -3.78
N ALA A 2 -41.38 -10.78 -3.56
CA ALA A 2 -42.71 -10.31 -3.93
C ALA A 2 -43.07 -9.07 -3.09
N SER A 3 -43.35 -7.95 -3.79
CA SER A 3 -43.57 -6.59 -3.28
C SER A 3 -42.38 -5.93 -2.59
N ARG A 4 -41.57 -5.21 -3.39
CA ARG A 4 -40.48 -4.33 -2.93
C ARG A 4 -40.92 -3.37 -1.82
N ASP A 5 -42.14 -2.86 -1.89
CA ASP A 5 -42.67 -1.89 -0.92
C ASP A 5 -42.86 -2.48 0.48
N LYS A 6 -43.27 -3.74 0.55
CA LYS A 6 -43.49 -4.44 1.83
C LYS A 6 -42.18 -4.70 2.59
N LEU A 7 -41.09 -4.91 1.85
CA LEU A 7 -39.74 -5.03 2.43
C LEU A 7 -39.20 -3.68 2.88
N ARG A 8 -39.48 -2.59 2.15
CA ARG A 8 -39.11 -1.22 2.57
C ARG A 8 -39.78 -0.83 3.89
N ASP A 9 -41.07 -1.12 4.05
CA ASP A 9 -41.80 -0.79 5.29
C ASP A 9 -41.28 -1.58 6.50
N LEU A 10 -40.97 -2.87 6.35
CA LEU A 10 -40.42 -3.69 7.43
C LEU A 10 -39.01 -3.26 7.87
N LEU A 11 -38.20 -2.74 6.93
CA LEU A 11 -36.84 -2.29 7.24
C LEU A 11 -36.82 -0.88 7.88
N ARG A 12 -37.83 -0.04 7.62
CA ARG A 12 -37.95 1.30 8.23
C ARG A 12 -38.03 1.28 9.76
N ASP A 13 -38.72 0.29 10.33
CA ASP A 13 -38.99 0.25 11.77
C ASP A 13 -37.82 -0.28 12.61
N VAL A 14 -36.82 -0.90 11.99
CA VAL A 14 -35.75 -1.64 12.70
C VAL A 14 -34.34 -1.17 12.30
N MET A 15 -34.18 -0.53 11.15
CA MET A 15 -32.86 -0.17 10.61
C MET A 15 -32.51 1.31 10.87
N ILE A 16 -31.67 1.56 11.89
CA ILE A 16 -30.96 2.83 11.99
C ILE A 16 -29.74 2.77 11.07
N ARG A 17 -29.82 3.40 9.90
CA ARG A 17 -28.70 3.49 8.94
C ARG A 17 -28.07 4.88 8.98
N ASN A 18 -26.92 5.00 9.64
CA ASN A 18 -26.04 6.16 9.48
C ASN A 18 -25.15 5.96 8.26
N THR A 19 -25.69 6.15 7.05
CA THR A 19 -24.82 6.29 5.88
C THR A 19 -24.18 7.67 5.90
N ARG A 20 -22.86 7.75 5.73
CA ARG A 20 -22.17 9.04 5.58
C ARG A 20 -22.60 9.83 4.35
N SER A 21 -23.42 9.25 3.46
CA SER A 21 -24.13 9.96 2.39
C SER A 21 -25.37 10.73 2.87
N ALA A 22 -25.94 10.39 4.04
CA ALA A 22 -27.07 11.10 4.66
C ALA A 22 -26.62 12.35 5.45
N ILE A 23 -25.32 12.51 5.67
CA ILE A 23 -24.69 13.74 6.16
C ILE A 23 -23.98 14.31 4.93
N ASP A 24 -24.26 15.54 4.51
CA ASP A 24 -23.66 16.19 3.32
C ASP A 24 -22.15 16.50 3.50
N LEU A 25 -21.38 15.49 3.89
CA LEU A 25 -19.96 15.53 4.21
C LEU A 25 -19.20 15.07 2.97
N LYS A 26 -19.08 15.97 1.99
CA LYS A 26 -18.24 15.74 0.81
C LYS A 26 -16.77 15.69 1.24
N LEU A 27 -16.21 14.49 1.22
CA LEU A 27 -14.76 14.33 1.31
C LEU A 27 -14.12 14.89 0.02
N PRO A 28 -12.92 15.49 0.12
CA PRO A 28 -12.22 16.01 -1.04
C PRO A 28 -11.79 14.87 -1.97
N LYS A 29 -11.37 15.20 -3.20
CA LYS A 29 -11.05 14.16 -4.18
C LYS A 29 -9.72 13.48 -3.84
N ARG A 30 -9.60 12.21 -4.24
CA ARG A 30 -8.34 11.46 -4.26
C ARG A 30 -7.77 11.51 -5.67
N PHE A 31 -6.48 11.78 -5.79
CA PHE A 31 -5.72 11.66 -7.03
C PHE A 31 -4.60 10.65 -6.78
N ALA A 32 -4.73 9.47 -7.39
CA ALA A 32 -3.74 8.42 -7.25
C ALA A 32 -2.86 8.35 -8.50
N THR A 33 -1.57 8.10 -8.32
CA THR A 33 -0.64 7.85 -9.42
C THR A 33 0.35 6.78 -9.00
N THR A 34 0.37 5.70 -9.77
CA THR A 34 1.41 4.68 -9.65
C THR A 34 2.58 5.00 -10.56
N LEU A 35 3.78 5.11 -9.97
CA LEU A 35 5.04 5.35 -10.64
C LEU A 35 5.83 4.03 -10.63
N ARG A 36 5.83 3.35 -11.79
CA ARG A 36 6.52 2.09 -12.01
C ARG A 36 7.90 2.37 -12.60
N GLU A 37 8.93 2.13 -11.81
CA GLU A 37 10.31 2.38 -12.19
C GLU A 37 10.95 1.15 -12.83
N GLU A 38 11.79 1.36 -13.84
CA GLU A 38 12.66 0.29 -14.34
C GLU A 38 13.77 0.01 -13.32
N PRO A 39 14.04 -1.25 -12.97
CA PRO A 39 15.12 -1.59 -12.07
C PRO A 39 16.46 -1.17 -12.67
N THR A 40 17.36 -0.65 -11.84
CA THR A 40 18.78 -0.54 -12.19
C THR A 40 19.36 -1.93 -12.48
N GLU A 41 20.52 -1.97 -13.14
CA GLU A 41 21.21 -3.24 -13.42
C GLU A 41 21.48 -4.04 -12.14
N GLY A 42 21.92 -3.36 -11.07
CA GLY A 42 22.15 -4.00 -9.77
C GLY A 42 20.86 -4.51 -9.11
N GLU A 43 19.76 -3.74 -9.15
CA GLU A 43 18.46 -4.20 -8.65
C GLU A 43 17.96 -5.43 -9.42
N ARG A 44 18.13 -5.44 -10.76
CA ARG A 44 17.76 -6.58 -11.60
C ARG A 44 18.58 -7.82 -11.26
N GLU A 45 19.90 -7.68 -11.11
CA GLU A 45 20.80 -8.78 -10.70
C GLU A 45 20.35 -9.36 -9.34
N ILE A 46 20.08 -8.51 -8.36
CA ILE A 46 19.65 -8.92 -7.02
C ILE A 46 18.31 -9.65 -7.06
N TYR A 47 17.34 -9.12 -7.80
CA TYR A 47 16.01 -9.70 -7.85
C TYR A 47 15.97 -11.04 -8.61
N LEU A 48 16.70 -11.16 -9.72
CA LEU A 48 16.84 -12.43 -10.44
C LEU A 48 17.57 -13.46 -9.58
N GLY A 49 18.70 -13.08 -8.97
CA GLY A 49 19.44 -13.95 -8.05
C GLY A 49 18.58 -14.41 -6.87
N LEU A 50 17.73 -13.53 -6.33
CA LEU A 50 16.77 -13.90 -5.31
C LEU A 50 15.75 -14.92 -5.82
N LYS A 51 15.15 -14.72 -7.00
CA LYS A 51 14.17 -15.66 -7.56
C LYS A 51 14.78 -17.05 -7.75
N ASP A 52 16.01 -17.12 -8.26
CA ASP A 52 16.71 -18.39 -8.45
C ASP A 52 17.04 -19.04 -7.10
N TYR A 53 17.50 -18.26 -6.12
CA TYR A 53 17.74 -18.73 -4.77
C TYR A 53 16.48 -19.31 -4.11
N LEU A 54 15.35 -18.60 -4.23
CA LEU A 54 14.08 -19.02 -3.64
C LEU A 54 13.49 -20.26 -4.32
N ARG A 55 13.67 -20.42 -5.64
CA ARG A 55 13.20 -21.60 -6.40
C ARG A 55 14.13 -22.81 -6.26
N GLY A 56 15.44 -22.58 -6.09
CA GLY A 56 16.46 -23.63 -5.98
C GLY A 56 16.62 -24.20 -4.57
N LYS A 57 16.05 -23.56 -3.53
CA LYS A 57 16.14 -24.01 -2.13
C LYS A 57 14.77 -24.39 -1.59
N SER A 58 14.72 -25.45 -0.79
CA SER A 58 13.54 -25.79 0.01
C SER A 58 13.49 -24.90 1.26
N LEU A 59 13.03 -23.66 1.07
CA LEU A 59 12.77 -22.73 2.17
C LEU A 59 11.32 -22.85 2.64
N ASN A 60 11.07 -22.58 3.92
CA ASN A 60 9.69 -22.52 4.41
C ASN A 60 8.95 -21.32 3.77
N ARG A 61 7.64 -21.48 3.58
CA ARG A 61 6.77 -20.49 2.92
C ARG A 61 6.85 -19.10 3.55
N LEU A 62 6.91 -19.02 4.88
CA LEU A 62 7.01 -17.74 5.60
C LEU A 62 8.30 -16.98 5.28
N THR A 63 9.42 -17.69 5.15
CA THR A 63 10.71 -17.10 4.78
C THR A 63 10.67 -16.56 3.36
N VAL A 64 10.14 -17.33 2.41
CA VAL A 64 9.97 -16.90 1.01
C VAL A 64 9.11 -15.63 0.96
N TYR A 65 7.98 -15.64 1.66
CA TYR A 65 7.09 -14.49 1.77
C TYR A 65 7.81 -13.23 2.27
N HIS A 66 8.56 -13.31 3.38
CA HIS A 66 9.29 -12.16 3.91
C HIS A 66 10.34 -11.62 2.95
N LEU A 67 11.14 -12.50 2.33
CA LEU A 67 12.19 -12.09 1.40
C LEU A 67 11.60 -11.41 0.15
N LEU A 68 10.49 -11.93 -0.39
CA LEU A 68 9.82 -11.31 -1.54
C LEU A 68 9.23 -9.93 -1.19
N LYS A 69 8.61 -9.77 -0.01
CA LYS A 69 8.11 -8.47 0.45
C LYS A 69 9.23 -7.46 0.65
N GLU A 70 10.34 -7.88 1.25
CA GLU A 70 11.49 -7.01 1.47
C GLU A 70 12.17 -6.60 0.16
N ALA A 71 12.30 -7.53 -0.78
CA ALA A 71 12.84 -7.26 -2.12
C ALA A 71 11.99 -6.24 -2.87
N GLY A 72 10.66 -6.28 -2.72
CA GLY A 72 9.76 -5.24 -3.22
C GLY A 72 10.02 -3.88 -2.56
N SER A 73 10.28 -3.83 -1.26
CA SER A 73 10.53 -2.57 -0.55
C SER A 73 11.89 -1.95 -0.92
N SER A 74 12.99 -2.62 -0.58
CA SER A 74 14.34 -2.22 -0.99
C SER A 74 15.35 -3.37 -0.84
N PRO A 75 16.40 -3.40 -1.67
CA PRO A 75 17.53 -4.32 -1.49
C PRO A 75 18.14 -4.27 -0.08
N PHE A 76 18.11 -3.11 0.58
CA PHE A 76 18.65 -2.95 1.94
C PHE A 76 17.80 -3.63 3.01
N ALA A 77 16.48 -3.66 2.85
CA ALA A 77 15.59 -4.46 3.70
C ALA A 77 15.88 -5.95 3.53
N LEU A 78 15.96 -6.40 2.28
CA LEU A 78 16.24 -7.80 1.91
C LEU A 78 17.55 -8.31 2.54
N LYS A 79 18.62 -7.50 2.49
CA LYS A 79 19.94 -7.86 3.05
C LYS A 79 19.84 -8.32 4.50
N GLN A 80 19.04 -7.62 5.31
CA GLN A 80 18.96 -7.90 6.75
C GLN A 80 18.38 -9.28 7.03
N SER A 81 17.39 -9.73 6.26
CA SER A 81 16.82 -11.07 6.41
C SER A 81 17.72 -12.13 5.81
N LEU A 82 18.36 -11.88 4.66
CA LEU A 82 19.33 -12.82 4.09
C LEU A 82 20.47 -13.15 5.07
N LEU A 83 20.99 -12.14 5.79
CA LEU A 83 22.04 -12.34 6.81
C LEU A 83 21.60 -13.19 8.02
N ARG A 84 20.29 -13.26 8.29
CA ARG A 84 19.73 -13.99 9.44
C ARG A 84 19.36 -15.43 9.10
N LEU A 85 19.35 -15.80 7.81
CA LEU A 85 19.03 -17.17 7.41
C LEU A 85 20.12 -18.14 7.89
N PRO A 86 19.74 -19.31 8.45
CA PRO A 86 20.70 -20.32 8.83
C PRO A 86 21.39 -20.95 7.60
N GLY A 87 22.59 -21.50 7.81
CA GLY A 87 23.41 -22.15 6.78
C GLY A 87 24.26 -21.18 5.99
N GLU A 88 25.18 -21.70 5.17
CA GLU A 88 26.03 -20.96 4.23
C GLU A 88 25.68 -21.33 2.79
N GLY A 89 25.96 -20.43 1.84
CA GLY A 89 25.67 -20.68 0.43
C GLY A 89 26.14 -19.54 -0.46
N SER A 90 26.91 -19.91 -1.49
CA SER A 90 27.51 -19.00 -2.48
C SER A 90 26.51 -18.04 -3.09
N ASP A 91 25.30 -18.52 -3.36
CA ASP A 91 24.26 -17.76 -4.07
C ASP A 91 23.73 -16.63 -3.18
N ARG A 92 23.45 -16.93 -1.91
CA ARG A 92 23.00 -15.95 -0.91
C ARG A 92 24.07 -14.88 -0.68
N GLU A 93 25.32 -15.29 -0.52
CA GLU A 93 26.43 -14.35 -0.35
C GLU A 93 26.65 -13.49 -1.60
N GLY A 94 26.42 -14.05 -2.79
CA GLY A 94 26.41 -13.32 -4.05
C GLY A 94 25.40 -12.18 -4.02
N ILE A 95 24.16 -12.47 -3.66
CA ILE A 95 23.10 -11.45 -3.53
C ILE A 95 23.50 -10.37 -2.52
N ILE A 96 24.02 -10.75 -1.35
CA ILE A 96 24.46 -9.80 -0.31
C ILE A 96 25.58 -8.88 -0.84
N ARG A 97 26.58 -9.43 -1.55
CA ARG A 97 27.65 -8.64 -2.17
C ARG A 97 27.14 -7.71 -3.25
N SER A 98 26.13 -8.09 -4.01
CA SER A 98 25.50 -7.20 -5.01
C SER A 98 24.75 -6.06 -4.34
N ILE A 99 24.05 -6.34 -3.22
CA ILE A 99 23.41 -5.28 -2.41
C ILE A 99 24.46 -4.30 -1.86
N ASP A 100 25.60 -4.79 -1.38
CA ASP A 100 26.66 -3.93 -0.82
C ASP A 100 27.32 -2.98 -1.82
N ARG A 101 27.19 -3.29 -3.12
CA ARG A 101 27.68 -2.45 -4.21
C ARG A 101 26.67 -1.39 -4.64
N LEU A 102 25.40 -1.50 -4.24
CA LEU A 102 24.36 -0.52 -4.60
C LEU A 102 24.59 0.80 -3.88
N GLN A 103 24.65 1.88 -4.65
CA GLN A 103 24.71 3.25 -4.14
C GLN A 103 23.33 3.91 -4.10
N GLU A 104 22.51 3.63 -5.11
CA GLU A 104 21.16 4.19 -5.27
C GLU A 104 20.20 3.10 -5.75
N VAL A 105 18.92 3.26 -5.43
CA VAL A 105 17.83 2.42 -5.95
C VAL A 105 16.87 3.25 -6.79
N SER A 106 16.27 2.63 -7.80
CA SER A 106 15.33 3.24 -8.75
C SER A 106 14.27 4.13 -8.07
N LYS A 107 13.57 3.59 -7.05
CA LYS A 107 12.56 4.33 -6.27
C LYS A 107 13.08 5.56 -5.54
N GLY A 108 14.36 5.58 -5.18
CA GLY A 108 14.98 6.72 -4.47
C GLY A 108 15.00 7.99 -5.31
N ARG A 109 15.30 7.86 -6.61
CA ARG A 109 15.32 8.99 -7.54
C ARG A 109 13.93 9.63 -7.66
N THR A 110 12.91 8.82 -7.91
CA THR A 110 11.52 9.29 -8.05
C THR A 110 11.00 9.88 -6.75
N LEU A 111 11.37 9.29 -5.60
CA LEU A 111 11.05 9.86 -4.30
C LEU A 111 11.58 11.29 -4.15
N LEU A 112 12.84 11.54 -4.52
CA LEU A 112 13.42 12.88 -4.45
C LEU A 112 12.69 13.88 -5.35
N ASP A 113 12.32 13.47 -6.56
CA ASP A 113 11.57 14.31 -7.48
C ASP A 113 10.18 14.67 -6.93
N LEU A 114 9.49 13.71 -6.29
CA LEU A 114 8.22 13.95 -5.61
C LEU A 114 8.36 14.88 -4.39
N VAL A 115 9.43 14.72 -3.60
CA VAL A 115 9.69 15.56 -2.42
C VAL A 115 9.97 17.01 -2.82
N ARG A 116 10.71 17.22 -3.91
CA ARG A 116 11.05 18.55 -4.46
C ARG A 116 9.85 19.28 -5.04
N LYS A 117 8.85 18.55 -5.57
CA LYS A 117 7.61 19.15 -6.08
C LYS A 117 6.78 19.71 -4.93
N ASN A 118 6.29 20.93 -5.08
CA ASN A 118 5.49 21.64 -4.07
C ASN A 118 6.15 21.61 -2.68
N PRO A 119 7.34 22.21 -2.50
CA PRO A 119 8.14 22.05 -1.26
C PRO A 119 7.46 22.63 -0.01
N GLN A 120 6.48 23.51 -0.18
CA GLN A 120 5.66 24.07 0.90
C GLN A 120 4.62 23.07 1.43
N GLU A 121 4.32 22.03 0.65
CA GLU A 121 3.32 21.03 1.01
C GLU A 121 3.91 19.91 1.85
N LYS A 122 3.20 19.58 2.92
CA LYS A 122 3.53 18.46 3.81
C LYS A 122 3.34 17.14 3.07
N LYS A 123 4.29 16.23 3.24
CA LYS A 123 4.27 14.89 2.60
C LYS A 123 4.57 13.81 3.63
N VAL A 124 3.76 12.75 3.62
CA VAL A 124 4.03 11.54 4.40
C VAL A 124 4.60 10.49 3.46
N ILE A 125 5.79 9.99 3.77
CA ILE A 125 6.41 8.86 3.11
C ILE A 125 6.20 7.63 3.98
N PHE A 126 5.50 6.63 3.46
CA PHE A 126 5.35 5.33 4.14
C PHE A 126 6.40 4.34 3.64
N VAL A 127 7.00 3.63 4.60
CA VAL A 127 7.94 2.51 4.39
C VAL A 127 7.58 1.38 5.36
N GLN A 128 7.70 0.11 4.95
CA GLN A 128 7.43 -1.02 5.84
C GLN A 128 8.62 -1.33 6.74
N TYR A 129 9.84 -1.21 6.21
CA TYR A 129 11.04 -1.74 6.85
C TYR A 129 11.98 -0.65 7.36
N LEU A 130 12.59 -0.88 8.53
CA LEU A 130 13.52 0.07 9.13
C LEU A 130 14.76 0.33 8.28
N LYS A 131 15.29 -0.67 7.55
CA LYS A 131 16.42 -0.45 6.63
C LYS A 131 16.06 0.37 5.41
N THR A 132 14.84 0.20 4.89
CA THR A 132 14.30 1.10 3.87
C THR A 132 14.15 2.52 4.43
N MET A 133 13.68 2.68 5.68
CA MET A 133 13.63 3.99 6.34
C MET A 133 15.02 4.61 6.50
N ASP A 134 16.02 3.85 6.93
CA ASP A 134 17.41 4.32 7.07
C ASP A 134 17.94 4.84 5.72
N TYR A 135 17.69 4.11 4.63
CA TYR A 135 18.04 4.54 3.27
C TYR A 135 17.31 5.84 2.88
N VAL A 136 15.98 5.88 3.00
CA VAL A 136 15.17 7.04 2.62
C VAL A 136 15.59 8.29 3.41
N THR A 137 15.79 8.18 4.72
CA THR A 137 16.21 9.30 5.56
C THR A 137 17.62 9.78 5.23
N GLY A 138 18.54 8.84 4.94
CA GLY A 138 19.88 9.15 4.43
C GLY A 138 19.82 9.95 3.12
N LEU A 139 19.00 9.49 2.18
CA LEU A 139 18.79 10.12 0.88
C LEU A 139 18.22 11.54 1.01
N LEU A 140 17.20 11.72 1.86
CA LEU A 140 16.60 13.02 2.14
C LEU A 140 17.62 13.98 2.76
N ARG A 141 18.42 13.50 3.73
CA ARG A 141 19.46 14.31 4.39
C ARG A 141 20.55 14.76 3.41
N GLN A 142 21.02 13.86 2.56
CA GLN A 142 22.04 14.16 1.53
C GLN A 142 21.57 15.28 0.57
N HIS A 143 20.27 15.36 0.33
CA HIS A 143 19.65 16.33 -0.57
C HIS A 143 19.05 17.54 0.16
N GLY A 144 19.31 17.70 1.46
CA GLY A 144 18.82 18.85 2.24
C GLY A 144 17.31 18.90 2.46
N ALA A 145 16.60 17.78 2.28
CA ALA A 145 15.17 17.69 2.54
C ALA A 145 14.92 17.47 4.04
N GLY A 146 14.46 18.54 4.72
CA GLY A 146 14.07 18.49 6.12
C GLY A 146 12.99 17.43 6.36
N HIS A 147 13.22 16.55 7.33
CA HIS A 147 12.29 15.45 7.62
C HIS A 147 12.37 15.03 9.08
N VAL A 148 11.35 14.28 9.51
CA VAL A 148 11.32 13.62 10.81
C VAL A 148 10.82 12.18 10.63
N THR A 149 11.33 11.26 11.42
CA THR A 149 10.92 9.85 11.38
C THR A 149 9.83 9.56 12.39
N PHE A 150 8.97 8.60 12.07
CA PHE A 150 7.91 8.10 12.95
C PHE A 150 7.92 6.58 12.94
N LYS A 151 8.28 5.97 14.07
CA LYS A 151 8.51 4.53 14.18
C LYS A 151 7.58 3.92 15.23
N GLY A 152 7.17 2.66 15.02
CA GLY A 152 6.32 1.94 15.98
C GLY A 152 6.88 1.89 17.40
N ALA A 153 8.20 1.67 17.53
CA ALA A 153 8.91 1.53 18.79
C ALA A 153 9.08 2.84 19.59
N MET A 154 8.68 4.00 19.06
CA MET A 154 8.77 5.28 19.76
C MET A 154 7.78 5.36 20.93
N THR A 155 8.18 6.06 22.00
CA THR A 155 7.27 6.38 23.11
C THR A 155 6.16 7.34 22.66
N LEU A 156 5.16 7.53 23.51
CA LEU A 156 4.05 8.45 23.22
C LEU A 156 4.56 9.89 23.03
N GLU A 157 5.48 10.31 23.89
CA GLU A 157 6.10 11.64 23.91
C GLU A 157 6.95 11.89 22.65
N GLU A 158 7.74 10.89 22.26
CA GLU A 158 8.54 10.94 21.03
C GLU A 158 7.64 11.04 19.80
N LYS A 159 6.55 10.25 19.77
CA LYS A 159 5.55 10.32 18.69
C LYS A 159 4.92 11.71 18.61
N ASP A 160 4.51 12.28 19.74
CA ASP A 160 3.92 13.62 19.76
C ASP A 160 4.91 14.70 19.32
N ALA A 161 6.17 14.59 19.74
CA ALA A 161 7.24 15.48 19.31
C ALA A 161 7.48 15.39 17.79
N ALA A 162 7.50 14.17 17.24
CA ALA A 162 7.66 13.97 15.81
C ALA A 162 6.51 14.57 14.99
N ILE A 163 5.26 14.41 15.44
CA ILE A 163 4.09 15.03 14.78
C ILE A 163 4.13 16.56 14.86
N ARG A 164 4.53 17.14 16.00
CA ARG A 164 4.72 18.59 16.12
C ARG A 164 5.80 19.10 15.15
N ARG A 165 6.97 18.47 15.13
CA ARG A 165 8.05 18.84 14.19
C ARG A 165 7.60 18.71 12.73
N PHE A 166 6.88 17.64 12.38
CA PHE A 166 6.34 17.50 11.03
C PHE A 166 5.34 18.59 10.68
N ARG A 167 4.47 18.99 11.61
CA ARG A 167 3.51 20.06 11.38
C ARG A 167 4.21 21.41 11.22
N ASP A 168 5.12 21.74 12.13
CA ASP A 168 5.55 23.12 12.33
C ASP A 168 6.95 23.42 11.75
N GLU A 169 7.83 22.41 11.63
CA GLU A 169 9.25 22.63 11.31
C GLU A 169 9.70 22.03 9.97
N VAL A 170 9.26 20.81 9.64
CA VAL A 170 9.80 20.05 8.49
C VAL A 170 8.73 19.65 7.48
N PRO A 171 9.03 19.61 6.17
CA PRO A 171 8.04 19.28 5.13
C PRO A 171 7.69 17.80 5.03
N VAL A 172 8.51 16.90 5.58
CA VAL A 172 8.39 15.45 5.34
C VAL A 172 8.32 14.65 6.63
N LEU A 173 7.37 13.72 6.69
CA LEU A 173 7.31 12.65 7.69
C LEU A 173 7.66 11.33 7.02
N VAL A 174 8.64 10.60 7.54
CA VAL A 174 8.92 9.21 7.11
C VAL A 174 8.37 8.27 8.18
N SER A 175 7.33 7.50 7.86
CA SER A 175 6.61 6.66 8.84
C SER A 175 6.72 5.18 8.53
N THR A 176 6.97 4.36 9.56
CA THR A 176 6.71 2.91 9.46
C THR A 176 5.21 2.63 9.59
N GLU A 177 4.78 1.48 9.06
CA GLU A 177 3.40 0.99 9.16
C GLU A 177 2.92 0.91 10.61
N SER A 178 3.71 0.30 11.49
CA SER A 178 3.44 0.18 12.94
C SER A 178 3.54 1.49 13.73
N GLY A 179 4.08 2.55 13.11
CA GLY A 179 4.17 3.87 13.74
C GLY A 179 2.83 4.58 13.74
N GLY A 180 2.18 4.62 12.57
CA GLY A 180 1.11 5.54 12.18
C GLY A 180 -0.29 5.31 12.77
N GLU A 181 -0.49 4.27 13.56
CA GLU A 181 -1.83 3.93 14.04
C GLU A 181 -2.42 5.05 14.92
N GLY A 182 -3.63 5.47 14.56
CA GLY A 182 -4.47 6.39 15.32
C GLY A 182 -4.16 7.88 15.20
N ARG A 183 -3.08 8.30 14.51
CA ARG A 183 -2.67 9.72 14.49
C ARG A 183 -3.39 10.55 13.43
N ASN A 184 -3.70 11.80 13.81
CA ASN A 184 -4.33 12.77 12.93
C ASN A 184 -3.31 13.48 12.04
N LEU A 185 -3.32 13.19 10.73
CA LEU A 185 -2.45 13.81 9.74
C LEU A 185 -3.21 14.73 8.78
N GLN A 186 -4.39 15.24 9.14
CA GLN A 186 -5.24 16.07 8.26
C GLN A 186 -4.60 17.38 7.80
N PHE A 187 -3.57 17.88 8.48
CA PHE A 187 -2.79 19.03 8.01
C PHE A 187 -1.88 18.69 6.82
N CYS A 188 -1.80 17.42 6.45
CA CYS A 188 -1.11 16.91 5.27
C CYS A 188 -2.15 16.33 4.29
N ASN A 189 -1.86 16.43 3.00
CA ASN A 189 -2.70 15.90 1.93
C ASN A 189 -1.93 15.08 0.89
N THR A 190 -0.64 14.80 1.11
CA THR A 190 0.18 14.03 0.17
C THR A 190 0.75 12.78 0.82
N ILE A 191 0.48 11.64 0.22
CA ILE A 191 1.00 10.32 0.59
C ILE A 191 1.96 9.86 -0.49
N ILE A 192 3.15 9.41 -0.10
CA ILE A 192 4.09 8.71 -0.95
C ILE A 192 4.31 7.32 -0.33
N ASN A 193 3.77 6.29 -0.95
CA ASN A 193 4.05 4.91 -0.58
C ASN A 193 5.34 4.50 -1.29
N PHE A 194 6.45 4.46 -0.56
CA PHE A 194 7.71 3.96 -1.09
C PHE A 194 7.67 2.44 -1.30
N ASP A 195 6.93 1.76 -0.43
CA ASP A 195 6.53 0.38 -0.57
C ASP A 195 5.08 0.21 -0.11
N LEU A 196 4.37 -0.71 -0.77
CA LEU A 196 2.97 -0.98 -0.48
C LEU A 196 2.81 -2.29 0.30
N PRO A 197 1.94 -2.32 1.32
CA PRO A 197 1.42 -3.56 1.86
C PRO A 197 0.80 -4.34 0.72
N TRP A 198 0.99 -5.65 0.71
CA TRP A 198 0.30 -6.48 -0.26
C TRP A 198 -1.19 -6.48 0.00
N ASN A 199 -1.61 -6.43 1.27
CA ASN A 199 -3.01 -6.32 1.64
C ASN A 199 -3.62 -4.92 1.32
N PRO A 200 -4.63 -4.84 0.44
CA PRO A 200 -5.41 -3.63 0.13
C PRO A 200 -5.99 -2.89 1.34
N MET A 201 -6.43 -3.61 2.37
CA MET A 201 -7.05 -3.02 3.56
C MET A 201 -6.07 -2.16 4.34
N ARG A 202 -4.81 -2.60 4.45
CA ARG A 202 -3.75 -1.79 5.08
C ARG A 202 -3.47 -0.52 4.30
N ILE A 203 -3.58 -0.57 2.97
CA ILE A 203 -3.46 0.61 2.12
C ILE A 203 -4.59 1.60 2.39
N GLU A 204 -5.85 1.15 2.42
CA GLU A 204 -6.99 2.03 2.71
C GLU A 204 -6.89 2.63 4.11
N GLN A 205 -6.43 1.86 5.11
CA GLN A 205 -6.18 2.37 6.45
C GLN A 205 -5.10 3.45 6.47
N ARG A 206 -4.07 3.37 5.63
CA ARG A 206 -3.05 4.44 5.47
C ARG A 206 -3.67 5.69 4.84
N ILE A 207 -4.45 5.54 3.77
CA ILE A 207 -5.15 6.66 3.11
C ILE A 207 -6.11 7.35 4.07
N GLY A 208 -6.86 6.57 4.84
CA GLY A 208 -7.79 7.04 5.87
C GLY A 208 -7.15 7.87 7.00
N ARG A 209 -5.82 7.92 7.12
CA ARG A 209 -5.13 8.81 8.08
C ARG A 209 -5.15 10.28 7.66
N LEU A 210 -5.20 10.53 6.35
CA LEU A 210 -5.25 11.88 5.76
C LEU A 210 -6.63 12.18 5.18
N HIS A 211 -7.23 11.21 4.47
CA HIS A 211 -8.50 11.34 3.79
C HIS A 211 -9.65 10.89 4.68
N ARG A 212 -10.12 11.78 5.57
CA ARG A 212 -11.23 11.53 6.51
C ARG A 212 -11.95 12.83 6.87
N ILE A 213 -13.09 12.73 7.56
CA ILE A 213 -13.93 13.87 7.99
C ILE A 213 -13.08 14.95 8.66
N GLY A 214 -13.05 16.15 8.07
CA GLY A 214 -12.23 17.29 8.49
C GLY A 214 -11.05 17.61 7.55
N GLN A 215 -10.76 16.74 6.57
CA GLN A 215 -9.89 17.09 5.46
C GLN A 215 -10.64 17.97 4.46
N THR A 216 -10.06 19.12 4.11
CA THR A 216 -10.68 20.08 3.18
C THR A 216 -9.94 20.19 1.85
N ARG A 217 -8.78 19.53 1.75
CA ARG A 217 -7.89 19.58 0.58
C ARG A 217 -7.88 18.26 -0.15
N ASP A 218 -7.79 18.32 -1.48
CA ASP A 218 -7.60 17.14 -2.31
C ASP A 218 -6.35 16.36 -1.88
N VAL A 219 -6.49 15.03 -1.88
CA VAL A 219 -5.48 14.11 -1.40
C VAL A 219 -4.74 13.48 -2.57
N PHE A 220 -3.41 13.60 -2.58
CA PHE A 220 -2.54 13.04 -3.61
C PHE A 220 -1.84 11.80 -3.07
N ILE A 221 -1.93 10.70 -3.82
CA ILE A 221 -1.39 9.40 -3.45
C ILE A 221 -0.42 8.96 -4.54
N PHE A 222 0.86 8.86 -4.20
CA PHE A 222 1.90 8.36 -5.08
C PHE A 222 2.35 6.97 -4.63
N ASN A 223 2.22 5.98 -5.51
CA ASN A 223 2.64 4.62 -5.23
C ASN A 223 3.89 4.31 -6.04
N LEU A 224 5.00 3.99 -5.39
CA LEU A 224 6.24 3.60 -6.06
C LEU A 224 6.31 2.08 -6.17
N ALA A 225 6.68 1.59 -7.35
CA ALA A 225 6.90 0.16 -7.60
C ALA A 225 8.11 -0.02 -8.51
N VAL A 226 8.80 -1.15 -8.39
CA VAL A 226 9.87 -1.54 -9.33
C VAL A 226 9.31 -2.59 -10.27
N ARG A 227 9.46 -2.40 -11.58
CA ARG A 227 8.95 -3.31 -12.59
C ARG A 227 9.42 -4.74 -12.40
N GLU A 228 8.56 -5.68 -12.80
CA GLU A 228 8.83 -7.12 -12.78
C GLU A 228 9.03 -7.72 -11.37
N THR A 229 8.85 -6.92 -10.32
CA THR A 229 8.77 -7.40 -8.95
C THR A 229 7.37 -7.92 -8.62
N LEU A 230 7.26 -8.69 -7.54
CA LEU A 230 5.95 -9.15 -7.06
C LEU A 230 5.04 -7.98 -6.65
N GLU A 231 5.63 -6.89 -6.12
CA GLU A 231 4.92 -5.64 -5.78
C GLU A 231 4.30 -4.97 -7.02
N ASP A 232 4.98 -4.98 -8.18
CA ASP A 232 4.48 -4.42 -9.45
C ASP A 232 3.18 -5.10 -9.90
N TYR A 233 3.14 -6.44 -9.86
CA TYR A 233 1.93 -7.21 -10.21
C TYR A 233 0.74 -6.91 -9.30
N ILE A 234 0.99 -6.79 -8.00
CA ILE A 234 -0.06 -6.47 -7.02
C ILE A 234 -0.61 -5.08 -7.30
N ILE A 235 0.28 -4.09 -7.44
CA ILE A 235 -0.12 -2.70 -7.69
C ILE A 235 -0.85 -2.56 -9.02
N GLU A 236 -0.42 -3.25 -10.07
CA GLU A 236 -1.09 -3.22 -11.37
C GLU A 236 -2.55 -3.67 -11.26
N ILE A 237 -2.85 -4.69 -10.46
CA ILE A 237 -4.22 -5.13 -10.21
C ILE A 237 -4.99 -4.09 -9.41
N LEU A 238 -4.43 -3.64 -8.29
CA LEU A 238 -5.12 -2.72 -7.38
C LEU A 238 -5.40 -1.36 -8.04
N ASP A 239 -4.47 -0.88 -8.87
CA ASP A 239 -4.61 0.39 -9.57
C ASP A 239 -5.42 0.23 -10.87
N SER A 240 -4.93 -0.57 -11.82
CA SER A 240 -5.49 -0.58 -13.19
C SER A 240 -6.79 -1.37 -13.31
N LYS A 241 -6.98 -2.45 -12.54
CA LYS A 241 -8.17 -3.30 -12.68
C LYS A 241 -9.32 -2.81 -11.81
N ILE A 242 -9.05 -2.49 -10.55
CA ILE A 242 -10.10 -2.07 -9.63
C ILE A 242 -10.11 -0.57 -9.33
N ASN A 243 -9.11 0.23 -9.73
CA ASN A 243 -9.02 1.65 -9.38
C ASN A 243 -9.20 1.89 -7.87
N MET A 244 -8.51 1.07 -7.07
CA MET A 244 -8.68 1.00 -5.62
C MET A 244 -8.37 2.34 -4.94
N PHE A 245 -7.30 3.00 -5.38
CA PHE A 245 -6.78 4.19 -4.69
C PHE A 245 -7.71 5.41 -4.79
N GLU A 246 -8.59 5.45 -5.80
CA GLU A 246 -9.58 6.51 -5.99
C GLU A 246 -10.96 6.17 -5.40
N MET A 247 -11.14 4.95 -4.90
CA MET A 247 -12.40 4.55 -4.25
C MET A 247 -12.66 5.37 -2.98
N VAL A 248 -13.94 5.51 -2.63
CA VAL A 248 -14.32 6.13 -1.36
C VAL A 248 -14.15 5.12 -0.22
N ILE A 249 -13.91 5.61 1.00
CA ILE A 249 -13.78 4.78 2.21
C ILE A 249 -14.97 3.82 2.32
N GLY A 250 -14.68 2.53 2.52
CA GLY A 250 -15.68 1.48 2.72
C GLY A 250 -16.18 0.83 1.43
N GLU A 251 -15.81 1.32 0.25
CA GLU A 251 -16.14 0.66 -1.01
C GLU A 251 -15.26 -0.56 -1.29
N ILE A 252 -14.08 -0.64 -0.66
CA ILE A 252 -13.11 -1.72 -0.91
C ILE A 252 -13.53 -3.00 -0.16
N GLU A 253 -14.08 -2.91 1.06
CA GLU A 253 -14.43 -4.10 1.87
C GLU A 253 -15.38 -5.07 1.13
N PRO A 254 -16.47 -4.62 0.48
CA PRO A 254 -17.37 -5.51 -0.25
C PRO A 254 -16.75 -6.08 -1.54
N ILE A 255 -15.82 -5.34 -2.17
CA ILE A 255 -15.10 -5.79 -3.37
C ILE A 255 -14.13 -6.91 -3.02
N LEU A 256 -13.56 -6.84 -1.82
CA LEU A 256 -12.74 -7.89 -1.24
C LEU A 256 -13.59 -8.99 -0.58
N GLY A 257 -14.93 -8.97 -0.67
CA GLY A 257 -15.89 -9.68 0.20
C GLY A 257 -15.77 -11.20 0.42
N HIS A 258 -14.74 -11.88 -0.07
CA HIS A 258 -14.34 -13.24 0.30
C HIS A 258 -12.96 -13.34 0.97
N LEU A 259 -12.30 -12.20 1.16
CA LEU A 259 -11.04 -11.99 1.84
C LEU A 259 -11.38 -11.36 3.19
N GLU A 260 -12.03 -12.13 4.05
CA GLU A 260 -12.50 -11.65 5.36
C GLU A 260 -11.32 -11.35 6.30
N LYS A 261 -10.13 -11.86 6.00
CA LYS A 261 -8.90 -11.64 6.79
C LYS A 261 -7.79 -11.01 5.97
N GLU A 262 -6.97 -10.21 6.66
CA GLU A 262 -5.77 -9.59 6.09
C GLU A 262 -4.80 -10.61 5.46
N GLU A 263 -4.75 -11.82 6.01
CA GLU A 263 -3.87 -12.90 5.62
C GLU A 263 -4.30 -13.53 4.27
N GLU A 264 -5.59 -13.53 3.94
CA GLU A 264 -6.12 -14.25 2.78
C GLU A 264 -5.66 -13.67 1.44
N PHE A 265 -5.58 -12.34 1.32
CA PHE A 265 -5.06 -11.73 0.09
C PHE A 265 -3.57 -12.03 -0.10
N GLU A 266 -2.79 -11.90 0.97
CA GLU A 266 -1.35 -12.16 0.92
C GLU A 266 -1.06 -13.66 0.67
N GLU A 267 -1.91 -14.56 1.16
CA GLU A 267 -1.86 -15.99 0.88
C GLU A 267 -2.11 -16.31 -0.59
N ILE A 268 -3.13 -15.69 -1.22
CA ILE A 268 -3.39 -15.86 -2.66
C ILE A 268 -2.19 -15.40 -3.49
N VAL A 269 -1.64 -14.23 -3.17
CA VAL A 269 -0.43 -13.71 -3.84
C VAL A 269 0.73 -14.72 -3.73
N MET A 270 0.92 -15.30 -2.55
CA MET A 270 1.96 -16.31 -2.32
C MET A 270 1.69 -17.62 -3.05
N GLU A 271 0.44 -18.07 -3.12
CA GLU A 271 0.06 -19.27 -3.89
C GLU A 271 0.31 -19.08 -5.37
N ILE A 272 -0.07 -17.92 -5.93
CA ILE A 272 0.22 -17.57 -7.32
C ILE A 272 1.72 -17.66 -7.57
N TRP A 273 2.55 -17.05 -6.71
CA TRP A 273 4.00 -17.09 -6.87
C TRP A 273 4.58 -18.52 -6.77
N MET A 274 4.15 -19.29 -5.76
CA MET A 274 4.65 -20.66 -5.53
C MET A 274 4.26 -21.65 -6.65
N ASN A 275 3.08 -21.47 -7.24
CA ASN A 275 2.59 -22.32 -8.32
C ASN A 275 3.11 -21.89 -9.70
N SER A 276 3.84 -20.77 -9.78
CA SER A 276 4.36 -20.22 -11.03
C SER A 276 5.79 -20.67 -11.31
N SER A 277 5.95 -21.50 -12.34
CA SER A 277 7.25 -22.00 -12.79
C SER A 277 8.00 -20.97 -13.65
N SER A 278 7.28 -20.03 -14.26
CA SER A 278 7.82 -18.98 -15.12
C SER A 278 7.14 -17.64 -14.87
N ASP A 279 7.68 -16.57 -15.45
CA ASP A 279 7.08 -15.23 -15.36
C ASP A 279 5.80 -15.11 -16.20
N VAL A 280 5.64 -15.98 -17.20
CA VAL A 280 4.40 -16.12 -17.98
C VAL A 280 3.30 -16.71 -17.10
N ASP A 281 3.60 -17.74 -16.31
CA ASP A 281 2.63 -18.34 -15.38
C ASP A 281 2.25 -17.35 -14.28
N LEU A 282 3.23 -16.62 -13.76
CA LEU A 282 3.02 -15.58 -12.74
C LEU A 282 2.06 -14.51 -13.25
N ARG A 283 2.30 -13.98 -14.47
CA ARG A 283 1.42 -13.02 -15.13
C ARG A 283 -0.02 -13.54 -15.27
N LYS A 284 -0.19 -14.79 -15.72
CA LYS A 284 -1.53 -15.41 -15.87
C LYS A 284 -2.27 -15.55 -14.54
N GLY A 285 -1.56 -15.95 -13.48
CA GLY A 285 -2.14 -16.07 -12.14
C GLY A 285 -2.65 -14.72 -11.61
N PHE A 286 -1.84 -13.67 -11.78
CA PHE A 286 -2.24 -12.31 -11.41
C PHE A 286 -3.36 -11.74 -12.30
N GLU A 287 -3.37 -12.05 -13.59
CA GLU A 287 -4.47 -11.67 -14.48
C GLU A 287 -5.80 -12.29 -14.03
N SER A 288 -5.80 -13.56 -13.65
CA SER A 288 -6.97 -14.26 -13.12
C SER A 288 -7.45 -13.65 -11.80
N LEU A 289 -6.53 -13.30 -10.89
CA LEU A 289 -6.86 -12.57 -9.66
C LEU A 289 -7.50 -11.21 -9.97
N GLY A 290 -6.94 -10.46 -10.92
CA GLY A 290 -7.48 -9.16 -11.33
C GLY A 290 -8.89 -9.25 -11.95
N GLU A 291 -9.16 -10.30 -12.73
CA GLU A 291 -10.51 -10.56 -13.27
C GLU A 291 -11.53 -10.87 -12.17
N ALA A 292 -11.14 -11.68 -11.19
CA ALA A 292 -12.00 -12.00 -10.04
C ALA A 292 -12.37 -10.74 -9.25
N LEU A 293 -11.39 -9.88 -8.94
CA LEU A 293 -11.62 -8.62 -8.24
C LEU A 293 -12.45 -7.64 -9.06
N LEU A 294 -12.25 -7.56 -10.38
CA LEU A 294 -13.07 -6.73 -11.26
C LEU A 294 -14.53 -7.21 -11.31
N LYS A 295 -14.76 -8.54 -11.30
CA LYS A 295 -16.10 -9.11 -11.21
C LYS A 295 -16.77 -8.73 -9.89
N ALA A 296 -16.08 -8.90 -8.76
CA ALA A 296 -16.56 -8.51 -7.44
C ALA A 296 -16.90 -7.00 -7.38
N LYS A 297 -16.04 -6.15 -7.95
CA LYS A 297 -16.31 -4.70 -8.09
C LYS A 297 -17.60 -4.41 -8.87
N LYS A 298 -17.81 -5.08 -10.00
CA LYS A 298 -19.03 -4.90 -10.81
C LYS A 298 -20.28 -5.36 -10.07
N GLU A 299 -20.20 -6.44 -9.31
CA GLU A 299 -21.31 -6.94 -8.49
C GLU A 299 -21.64 -5.97 -7.35
N TYR A 300 -20.61 -5.48 -6.63
CA TYR A 300 -20.78 -4.44 -5.61
C TYR A 300 -21.46 -3.19 -6.17
N LEU A 301 -20.99 -2.66 -7.30
CA LEU A 301 -21.57 -1.46 -7.91
C LEU A 301 -23.03 -1.67 -8.33
N LYS A 302 -23.40 -2.85 -8.84
CA LYS A 302 -24.79 -3.19 -9.14
C LYS A 302 -25.66 -3.19 -7.88
N THR A 303 -25.17 -3.82 -6.79
CA THR A 303 -25.85 -3.84 -5.50
C THR A 303 -26.03 -2.44 -4.93
N LYS A 304 -24.99 -1.59 -5.04
CA LYS A 304 -25.04 -0.19 -4.59
C LYS A 304 -26.11 0.62 -5.33
N VAL A 305 -26.19 0.50 -6.66
CA VAL A 305 -27.23 1.16 -7.46
C VAL A 305 -28.63 0.65 -7.10
N LEU A 306 -28.79 -0.67 -6.93
CA LEU A 306 -30.05 -1.26 -6.48
C LEU A 306 -30.48 -0.73 -5.10
N ASP A 307 -29.54 -0.60 -4.16
CA ASP A 307 -29.79 -0.04 -2.83
C ASP A 307 -30.17 1.44 -2.90
N GLU A 308 -29.47 2.25 -3.70
CA GLU A 308 -29.80 3.65 -3.94
C GLU A 308 -31.19 3.81 -4.59
N ASP A 309 -31.55 2.97 -5.55
CA ASP A 309 -32.87 2.97 -6.17
C ASP A 309 -33.99 2.54 -5.20
N LEU A 310 -33.70 1.58 -4.30
CA LEU A 310 -34.66 1.06 -3.32
C LEU A 310 -34.87 2.00 -2.12
N LEU A 311 -33.84 2.73 -1.72
CA LEU A 311 -33.80 3.47 -0.44
C LEU A 311 -33.54 4.97 -0.58
N GLY A 312 -33.06 5.45 -1.73
CA GLY A 312 -32.56 6.81 -1.93
C GLY A 312 -33.62 7.89 -2.21
N ARG A 313 -34.92 7.56 -2.25
CA ARG A 313 -35.98 8.56 -2.51
C ARG A 313 -36.59 9.24 -1.28
N ASP A 314 -36.32 8.77 -0.06
CA ASP A 314 -36.98 9.32 1.13
C ASP A 314 -36.03 9.45 2.32
N TYR A 315 -35.16 10.48 2.35
CA TYR A 315 -34.61 11.06 3.59
C TYR A 315 -34.15 12.50 3.32
N GLU A 316 -35.05 13.38 2.88
CA GLU A 316 -34.96 14.80 3.22
C GLU A 316 -35.66 14.95 4.57
N ILE A 317 -34.90 15.24 5.62
CA ILE A 317 -35.43 15.88 6.84
C ILE A 317 -35.18 17.38 6.68
#